data_AF-A0A1J1IWK6-F1
#
_entry.id   AF-A0A1J1IWK6-F1
#
_cell.length_a   1.000
_cell.length_b   1.000
_cell.length_c   1.000
_cell.angle_alpha   90.00
_cell.angle_beta   90.00
_cell.angle_gamma   90.00
#
_symmetry.space_group_name_H-M   'P 1'
#
loop_
_entity.id
_entity.type
_entity.pdbx_description
1 polymer ?
#
loop_
_entity_poly.entity_id
_entity_poly.type
_entity_poly.pdbx_seq_one_letter_code
_entity_poly.pdbx_strand_id
1 'polypeptide(L)'
;MLLFGTPMRRFPRVKSERVFISSVFILSLNIVALFQSSLAMVFIKPMFYENIDTLEKLSEGNQNIIIKYPAMLNDLFPEDSSDTFRDLHNKMKLITKSSVGPREIIENLHMATVTRKQNFNMHSIYNDYHMVAECPKHYNLAYIFAKHSIYSEVINALILDIVRFGLMNKWINDVEYESKLKNNLGIQDVVSKSLTLNDLQLPFFTVIFGQALAVVVYIIEFFVKFKTKAEHGIKTAN
;
A
#
# COMPACT_ATOMS: atom_id res chain seq x y z
N MET A 1 11.42 -34.49 -17.12
CA MET A 1 11.66 -33.73 -15.88
C MET A 1 13.00 -33.02 -16.01
N LEU A 2 13.03 -31.87 -16.72
CA LEU A 2 14.24 -31.06 -16.98
C LEU A 2 14.11 -29.62 -16.44
N LEU A 3 12.89 -29.20 -16.08
CA LEU A 3 12.56 -27.84 -15.67
C LEU A 3 12.87 -27.53 -14.19
N PHE A 4 13.05 -28.54 -13.33
CA PHE A 4 13.21 -28.36 -11.88
C PHE A 4 14.63 -28.64 -11.36
N GLY A 5 15.66 -28.47 -12.20
CA GLY A 5 17.06 -28.62 -11.77
C GLY A 5 17.48 -30.04 -11.37
N THR A 6 16.66 -31.05 -11.67
CA THR A 6 17.00 -32.44 -11.38
C THR A 6 17.99 -32.98 -12.42
N PRO A 7 19.13 -33.58 -11.99
CA PRO A 7 20.14 -34.07 -12.91
C PRO A 7 19.60 -35.25 -13.73
N MET A 8 19.82 -35.23 -15.04
CA MET A 8 19.40 -36.32 -15.91
C MET A 8 20.21 -37.59 -15.64
N ARG A 9 19.50 -38.71 -15.44
CA ARG A 9 20.10 -40.02 -15.13
C ARG A 9 20.77 -40.69 -16.33
N ARG A 10 20.44 -40.30 -17.57
CA ARG A 10 21.08 -40.81 -18.80
C ARG A 10 21.32 -39.67 -19.78
N PHE A 11 22.57 -39.56 -20.24
CA PHE A 11 22.91 -38.66 -21.34
C PHE A 11 22.54 -39.29 -22.68
N PRO A 12 21.88 -38.54 -23.58
CA PRO A 12 21.57 -39.06 -24.89
C PRO A 12 22.82 -39.24 -25.75
N ARG A 13 22.78 -40.28 -26.59
CA ARG A 13 23.89 -40.65 -27.48
C ARG A 13 23.91 -39.82 -28.77
N VAL A 14 22.76 -39.28 -29.20
CA VAL A 14 22.62 -38.58 -30.47
C VAL A 14 22.99 -37.10 -30.33
N LYS A 15 23.78 -36.57 -31.27
CA LYS A 15 24.26 -35.17 -31.22
C LYS A 15 23.13 -34.13 -31.30
N SER A 16 22.10 -34.36 -32.12
CA SER A 16 20.94 -33.48 -32.25
C SER A 16 20.14 -33.37 -30.95
N GLU A 17 19.95 -34.49 -30.26
CA GLU A 17 19.24 -34.55 -28.98
C GLU A 17 19.99 -33.76 -27.89
N ARG A 18 21.33 -33.81 -27.89
CA ARG A 18 22.16 -33.02 -26.96
C ARG A 18 22.03 -31.52 -27.18
N VAL A 19 22.02 -31.07 -28.44
CA VAL A 19 21.85 -29.64 -28.76
C VAL A 19 20.46 -29.17 -28.33
N PHE A 20 19.42 -29.97 -28.59
CA PHE A 20 18.06 -29.66 -28.16
C PHE A 20 17.90 -29.60 -26.63
N ILE A 21 18.47 -30.56 -25.90
CA ILE A 21 18.44 -30.54 -24.43
C ILE A 21 19.19 -29.34 -23.88
N SER A 22 20.33 -28.99 -24.48
CA SER A 22 21.15 -27.84 -24.05
C SER A 22 20.40 -26.53 -24.25
N SER A 23 19.69 -26.37 -25.38
CA SER A 23 18.88 -25.16 -25.61
C SER A 23 17.68 -25.08 -24.67
N VAL A 24 16.98 -26.20 -24.41
CA VAL A 24 15.88 -26.26 -23.43
C VAL A 24 16.39 -25.95 -22.03
N PHE A 25 17.58 -26.42 -21.66
CA PHE A 25 18.18 -26.14 -20.35
C PHE A 25 18.50 -24.65 -20.19
N ILE A 26 19.14 -24.03 -21.19
CA ILE A 26 19.44 -22.60 -21.17
C ILE A 26 18.14 -21.78 -21.10
N LEU A 27 17.13 -22.13 -21.89
CA LEU A 27 15.83 -21.45 -21.86
C LEU A 27 15.15 -21.60 -20.48
N SER A 28 15.17 -22.79 -19.89
CA SER A 28 14.60 -23.05 -18.56
C SER A 28 15.31 -22.22 -17.49
N LEU A 29 16.65 -22.15 -17.52
CA LEU A 29 17.42 -21.32 -16.59
C LEU A 29 17.07 -19.83 -16.70
N ASN A 30 16.92 -19.32 -17.93
CA ASN A 30 16.53 -17.93 -18.14
C ASN A 30 15.12 -17.64 -17.59
N ILE A 31 14.16 -18.54 -17.84
CA ILE A 31 12.80 -18.39 -17.31
C ILE A 31 12.79 -18.39 -15.79
N VAL A 32 13.52 -19.32 -15.15
CA VAL A 32 13.61 -19.38 -13.67
C VAL A 32 14.24 -18.11 -13.11
N ALA A 33 15.32 -17.62 -13.72
CA ALA A 33 15.99 -16.38 -13.28
C ALA A 33 15.09 -15.14 -13.43
N LEU A 34 14.36 -15.03 -14.56
CA LEU A 34 13.40 -13.95 -14.79
C LEU A 34 12.24 -14.00 -13.79
N PHE A 35 11.71 -15.20 -13.54
CA PHE A 35 10.64 -15.40 -12.58
C PHE A 35 11.07 -15.02 -11.16
N GLN A 36 12.24 -15.47 -10.72
CA GLN A 36 12.80 -15.11 -9.41
C GLN A 36 13.03 -13.61 -9.27
N SER A 37 13.52 -12.95 -10.33
CA SER A 37 13.77 -11.51 -10.33
C SER A 37 12.47 -10.70 -10.25
N SER A 38 11.45 -11.10 -11.02
CA SER A 38 10.13 -10.47 -10.97
C SER A 38 9.48 -10.63 -9.59
N LEU A 39 9.54 -11.84 -9.04
CA LEU A 39 9.02 -12.15 -7.71
C LEU A 39 9.74 -11.33 -6.62
N ALA A 40 11.06 -11.23 -6.68
CA ALA A 40 11.84 -10.38 -5.78
C ALA A 40 11.43 -8.91 -5.89
N MET A 41 11.20 -8.39 -7.10
CA MET A 41 10.76 -7.02 -7.31
C MET A 41 9.38 -6.73 -6.68
N VAL A 42 8.44 -7.68 -6.78
CA VAL A 42 7.11 -7.58 -6.14
C VAL A 42 7.21 -7.57 -4.61
N PHE A 43 8.17 -8.28 -4.03
CA PHE A 43 8.37 -8.28 -2.59
C PHE A 43 9.14 -7.06 -2.06
N ILE A 44 10.03 -6.48 -2.88
CA ILE A 44 10.82 -5.30 -2.50
C ILE A 44 10.02 -4.02 -2.64
N LYS A 45 9.18 -3.89 -3.67
CA LYS A 45 8.34 -2.72 -3.86
C LYS A 45 6.95 -2.97 -3.27
N PRO A 46 6.60 -2.38 -2.11
CA PRO A 46 5.21 -2.40 -1.69
C PRO A 46 4.36 -1.80 -2.81
N MET A 47 3.39 -2.57 -3.32
CA MET A 47 2.37 -2.04 -4.21
C MET A 47 1.49 -1.10 -3.39
N PHE A 48 1.76 0.19 -3.46
CA PHE A 48 0.83 1.20 -2.98
C PHE A 48 -0.34 1.26 -3.95
N TYR A 49 -1.56 1.27 -3.42
CA TYR A 49 -2.75 1.56 -4.22
C TYR A 49 -2.59 2.95 -4.86
N GLU A 50 -3.28 3.16 -5.99
CA GLU A 50 -3.30 4.49 -6.61
C GLU A 50 -3.81 5.49 -5.57
N ASN A 51 -2.99 6.51 -5.31
CA ASN A 51 -3.34 7.53 -4.33
C ASN A 51 -4.43 8.44 -4.89
N ILE A 52 -5.29 8.92 -4.01
CA ILE A 52 -6.32 9.90 -4.36
C ILE A 52 -5.65 11.27 -4.34
N ASP A 53 -5.15 11.70 -5.49
CA ASP A 53 -4.38 12.95 -5.60
C ASP A 53 -5.25 14.20 -5.79
N THR A 54 -6.53 14.04 -6.15
CA THR A 54 -7.48 15.14 -6.44
C THR A 54 -8.73 15.05 -5.57
N LEU A 55 -9.36 16.20 -5.29
CA LEU A 55 -10.62 16.26 -4.55
C LEU A 55 -11.78 15.67 -5.34
N GLU A 56 -11.71 15.70 -6.67
CA GLU A 56 -12.68 15.04 -7.55
C GLU A 56 -12.67 13.51 -7.35
N LYS A 57 -11.49 12.88 -7.40
CA LYS A 57 -11.36 11.44 -7.12
C LYS A 57 -11.80 11.09 -5.69
N LEU A 58 -11.55 11.99 -4.73
CA LEU A 58 -12.04 11.83 -3.35
C LEU A 58 -13.57 11.88 -3.29
N SER A 59 -14.19 12.74 -4.11
CA SER A 59 -15.64 12.90 -4.20
C SER A 59 -16.32 11.70 -4.87
N GLU A 60 -15.66 11.03 -5.81
CA GLU A 60 -16.14 9.77 -6.40
C GLU A 60 -15.92 8.58 -5.47
N GLY A 61 -14.88 8.64 -4.63
CA GLY A 61 -14.52 7.58 -3.68
C GLY A 61 -15.54 7.38 -2.55
N ASN A 62 -15.59 6.18 -1.98
CA ASN A 62 -16.48 5.83 -0.86
C ASN A 62 -15.90 6.18 0.53
N GLN A 63 -15.02 7.18 0.59
CA GLN A 63 -14.35 7.56 1.83
C GLN A 63 -15.15 8.59 2.62
N ASN A 64 -15.23 8.41 3.94
CA ASN A 64 -15.85 9.40 4.82
C ASN A 64 -14.79 10.42 5.27
N ILE A 65 -15.12 11.71 5.28
CA ILE A 65 -14.20 12.77 5.71
C ILE A 65 -14.47 13.07 7.19
N ILE A 66 -13.48 12.79 8.02
CA ILE A 66 -13.53 13.00 9.46
C ILE A 66 -13.02 14.40 9.78
N ILE A 67 -13.87 15.19 10.44
CA ILE A 67 -13.52 16.51 10.94
C ILE A 67 -13.56 16.54 12.48
N LYS A 68 -12.61 17.29 13.07
CA LYS A 68 -12.49 17.45 14.52
C LYS A 68 -13.33 18.61 15.06
N TYR A 69 -13.42 19.71 14.31
CA TYR A 69 -14.07 20.93 14.78
C TYR A 69 -15.39 21.15 14.02
N PRO A 70 -16.50 21.45 14.73
CA PRO A 70 -17.80 21.68 14.09
C PRO A 70 -17.76 22.90 13.15
N ALA A 71 -16.92 23.90 13.44
CA ALA A 71 -16.75 25.07 12.58
C ALA A 71 -16.25 24.73 11.17
N MET A 72 -15.57 23.59 10.98
CA MET A 72 -15.11 23.15 9.66
C MET A 72 -16.26 22.64 8.79
N LEU A 73 -17.36 22.15 9.38
CA LEU A 73 -18.46 21.55 8.64
C LEU A 73 -19.09 22.57 7.68
N ASN A 74 -19.32 23.79 8.15
CA ASN A 74 -19.96 24.83 7.34
C ASN A 74 -18.97 25.61 6.45
N ASP A 75 -17.67 25.54 6.75
CA ASP A 75 -16.70 26.50 6.21
C ASP A 75 -15.73 25.89 5.19
N LEU A 76 -15.46 24.58 5.30
CA LEU A 76 -14.43 23.91 4.52
C LEU A 76 -14.85 23.64 3.07
N PHE A 77 -16.09 23.19 2.87
CA PHE A 77 -16.69 22.92 1.56
C PHE A 77 -18.02 23.68 1.46
N PRO A 78 -18.01 24.90 0.88
CA PRO A 78 -19.23 25.67 0.67
C PRO A 78 -20.13 25.00 -0.37
N GLU A 79 -21.41 24.78 -0.06
CA GLU A 79 -22.34 24.06 -0.96
C GLU A 79 -22.52 24.73 -2.33
N ASP A 80 -22.39 26.07 -2.39
CA ASP A 80 -22.66 26.86 -3.59
C ASP A 80 -21.52 26.89 -4.61
N SER A 81 -20.39 26.22 -4.32
CA SER A 81 -19.15 26.43 -5.06
C SER A 81 -18.93 25.43 -6.21
N SER A 82 -19.22 24.14 -6.01
CA SER A 82 -19.20 23.12 -7.07
C SER A 82 -19.99 21.88 -6.65
N ASP A 83 -20.41 21.07 -7.63
CA ASP A 83 -21.05 19.77 -7.36
C ASP A 83 -20.12 18.84 -6.56
N THR A 84 -18.82 18.85 -6.86
CA THR A 84 -17.81 18.07 -6.12
C THR A 84 -17.71 18.49 -4.65
N PHE A 85 -17.79 19.79 -4.35
CA PHE A 85 -17.77 20.28 -2.98
C PHE A 85 -19.05 19.98 -2.22
N ARG A 86 -20.21 19.99 -2.89
CA ARG A 86 -21.46 19.51 -2.29
C ARG A 86 -21.39 18.03 -1.92
N ASP A 87 -20.81 17.20 -2.78
CA ASP A 87 -20.65 15.77 -2.52
C ASP A 87 -19.67 15.49 -1.38
N LEU A 88 -18.54 16.22 -1.35
CA LEU A 88 -17.58 16.15 -0.25
C LEU A 88 -18.19 16.66 1.07
N HIS A 89 -19.02 17.72 1.00
CA HIS A 89 -19.72 18.24 2.16
C HIS A 89 -20.63 17.18 2.79
N ASN A 90 -21.43 16.49 1.97
CA ASN A 90 -22.32 15.41 2.41
C ASN A 90 -21.59 14.20 3.01
N LYS A 91 -20.31 14.01 2.65
CA LYS A 91 -19.45 12.94 3.19
C LYS A 91 -18.72 13.32 4.47
N MET A 92 -18.80 14.57 4.91
CA MET A 92 -18.19 15.00 6.17
C MET A 92 -18.94 14.46 7.39
N LYS A 93 -18.19 13.91 8.34
CA LYS A 93 -18.70 13.42 9.62
C LYS A 93 -17.94 14.07 10.76
N LEU A 94 -18.69 14.71 11.66
CA LEU A 94 -18.13 15.26 12.89
C LEU A 94 -17.87 14.14 13.89
N ILE A 95 -16.64 14.06 14.38
CA ILE A 95 -16.30 13.14 15.47
C ILE A 95 -16.26 13.92 16.78
N THR A 96 -17.26 13.65 17.62
CA THR A 96 -17.39 14.26 18.95
C THR A 96 -16.43 13.65 19.98
N LYS A 97 -15.91 12.44 19.72
CA LYS A 97 -14.99 11.76 20.65
C LYS A 97 -13.54 12.13 20.36
N SER A 98 -12.85 12.64 21.39
CA SER A 98 -11.40 12.96 21.37
C SER A 98 -10.47 11.76 21.09
N SER A 99 -11.00 10.57 20.87
CA SER A 99 -10.24 9.31 20.79
C SER A 99 -9.83 8.89 19.38
N VAL A 100 -10.40 9.48 18.33
CA VAL A 100 -10.00 9.16 16.94
C VAL A 100 -8.72 9.90 16.64
N GLY A 101 -7.62 9.30 17.11
CA GLY A 101 -6.28 9.72 16.80
C GLY A 101 -5.95 9.40 15.34
N PRO A 102 -4.86 9.97 14.82
CA PRO A 102 -4.38 9.66 13.47
C PRO A 102 -4.35 8.13 13.21
N ARG A 103 -3.83 7.35 14.16
CA ARG A 103 -3.69 5.89 14.04
C ARG A 103 -4.96 5.13 13.61
N GLU A 104 -6.15 5.56 14.04
CA GLU A 104 -7.42 4.91 13.69
C GLU A 104 -7.83 5.17 12.23
N ILE A 105 -7.35 6.26 11.63
CA ILE A 105 -7.52 6.56 10.20
C ILE A 105 -6.62 5.66 9.36
N ILE A 106 -5.40 5.36 9.84
CA ILE A 106 -4.49 4.43 9.15
C ILE A 106 -5.07 3.00 9.16
N GLU A 107 -5.67 2.60 10.28
CA GLU A 107 -6.29 1.27 10.42
C GLU A 107 -7.56 1.12 9.56
N ASN A 108 -8.24 2.23 9.24
CA ASN A 108 -9.45 2.24 8.41
C ASN A 108 -9.20 2.90 7.05
N LEU A 109 -8.88 2.09 6.03
CA LEU A 109 -8.57 2.51 4.65
C LEU A 109 -9.69 3.34 3.95
N HIS A 110 -10.87 3.45 4.56
CA HIS A 110 -12.05 4.16 4.04
C HIS A 110 -12.31 5.51 4.72
N MET A 111 -11.32 6.07 5.40
CA MET A 111 -11.43 7.34 6.12
C MET A 111 -10.41 8.35 5.59
N ALA A 112 -10.87 9.57 5.36
CA ALA A 112 -10.02 10.72 5.08
C ALA A 112 -10.14 11.71 6.24
N THR A 113 -9.14 12.55 6.46
CA THR A 113 -9.20 13.63 7.45
C THR A 113 -8.67 14.91 6.87
N VAL A 114 -9.08 16.03 7.47
CA VAL A 114 -8.63 17.35 7.06
C VAL A 114 -7.87 17.99 8.20
N THR A 115 -6.64 18.39 7.88
CA THR A 115 -5.75 19.11 8.79
C THR A 115 -5.08 20.25 8.04
N ARG A 116 -4.49 21.17 8.79
CA ARG A 116 -3.70 22.25 8.21
C ARG A 116 -2.38 21.68 7.70
N LYS A 117 -1.98 22.09 6.49
CA LYS A 117 -0.71 21.68 5.86
C LYS A 117 0.50 21.85 6.77
N GLN A 118 0.57 22.95 7.53
CA GLN A 118 1.66 23.22 8.48
C GLN A 118 1.75 22.16 9.59
N ASN A 119 0.61 21.68 10.10
CA ASN A 119 0.57 20.64 11.13
C ASN A 119 0.97 19.27 10.57
N PHE A 120 0.65 19.01 9.31
CA PHE A 120 1.03 17.76 8.64
C PHE A 120 2.55 17.63 8.56
N ASN A 121 3.25 18.66 8.09
CA ASN A 121 4.72 18.62 7.95
C ASN A 121 5.46 18.58 9.30
N MET A 122 4.81 19.04 10.37
CA MET A 122 5.42 19.15 11.69
C MET A 122 5.27 17.89 12.55
N HIS A 123 4.41 16.93 12.18
CA HIS A 123 4.13 15.77 13.03
C HIS A 123 4.50 14.46 12.35
N SER A 124 5.37 13.66 12.99
CA SER A 124 5.83 12.35 12.49
C SER A 124 4.71 11.36 12.21
N ILE A 125 3.60 11.51 12.95
CA ILE A 125 2.44 10.63 12.86
C ILE A 125 1.83 10.68 11.45
N TYR A 126 2.08 11.75 10.68
CA TYR A 126 1.52 11.93 9.34
C TYR A 126 2.40 11.39 8.21
N ASN A 127 3.57 10.79 8.48
CA ASN A 127 4.46 10.26 7.43
C ASN A 127 3.84 9.11 6.63
N ASP A 128 2.94 8.34 7.24
CA ASP A 128 2.23 7.23 6.58
C ASP A 128 0.98 7.69 5.81
N TYR A 129 0.70 9.00 5.78
CA TYR A 129 -0.46 9.55 5.10
C TYR A 129 -0.11 10.09 3.74
N HIS A 130 -1.03 9.88 2.81
CA HIS A 130 -1.03 10.60 1.55
C HIS A 130 -1.76 11.94 1.70
N MET A 131 -1.09 13.05 1.37
CA MET A 131 -1.69 14.37 1.29
C MET A 131 -2.15 14.65 -0.13
N VAL A 132 -3.45 14.91 -0.29
CA VAL A 132 -4.04 15.42 -1.54
C VAL A 132 -3.40 16.77 -1.88
N ALA A 133 -2.98 16.96 -3.13
CA ALA A 133 -2.23 18.16 -3.54
C ALA A 133 -3.10 19.43 -3.50
N GLU A 134 -4.40 19.28 -3.74
CA GLU A 134 -5.39 20.36 -3.77
C GLU A 134 -5.75 20.82 -2.35
N CYS A 135 -5.69 22.14 -2.13
CA CYS A 135 -6.07 22.76 -0.87
C CYS A 135 -7.48 23.35 -0.99
N PRO A 136 -8.49 22.83 -0.27
CA PRO A 136 -9.88 23.29 -0.42
C PRO A 136 -10.06 24.73 0.07
N LYS A 137 -9.26 25.16 1.07
CA LYS A 137 -9.39 26.49 1.64
C LYS A 137 -8.09 27.00 2.25
N HIS A 138 -7.81 28.28 1.99
CA HIS A 138 -6.70 29.00 2.59
C HIS A 138 -7.17 29.78 3.81
N TYR A 139 -6.50 29.56 4.94
CA TYR A 139 -6.80 30.23 6.20
C TYR A 139 -5.65 31.13 6.61
N ASN A 140 -5.96 32.38 6.94
CA ASN A 140 -5.02 33.29 7.59
C ASN A 140 -5.21 33.20 9.10
N LEU A 141 -4.11 33.01 9.82
CA LEU A 141 -4.12 33.05 11.28
C LEU A 141 -3.88 34.47 11.75
N ALA A 142 -4.73 34.93 12.65
CA ALA A 142 -4.63 36.24 13.27
C ALA A 142 -4.78 36.11 14.78
N TYR A 143 -4.11 37.01 15.51
CA TYR A 143 -4.30 37.14 16.94
C TYR A 143 -5.58 37.93 17.20
N ILE A 144 -6.42 37.42 18.09
CA ILE A 144 -7.68 38.04 18.47
C ILE A 144 -7.43 38.87 19.73
N PHE A 145 -7.85 40.13 19.70
CA PHE A 145 -7.77 41.05 20.83
C PHE A 145 -9.16 41.47 21.30
N ALA A 146 -9.27 41.80 22.58
CA ALA A 146 -10.47 42.44 23.11
C ALA A 146 -10.72 43.77 22.37
N LYS A 147 -12.00 44.09 22.18
CA LYS A 147 -12.41 45.35 21.53
C LYS A 147 -11.82 46.53 22.32
N HIS A 148 -11.16 47.45 21.62
CA HIS A 148 -10.45 48.62 22.20
C HIS A 148 -9.20 48.27 23.03
N SER A 149 -8.56 47.13 22.81
CA SER A 149 -7.25 46.85 23.40
C SER A 149 -6.18 47.83 22.89
N ILE A 150 -5.47 48.47 23.81
CA ILE A 150 -4.35 49.38 23.49
C ILE A 150 -3.19 48.60 22.85
N TYR A 151 -3.07 47.30 23.14
CA TYR A 151 -2.00 46.45 22.64
C TYR A 151 -2.18 45.99 21.20
N SER A 152 -3.37 46.11 20.61
CA SER A 152 -3.61 45.57 19.26
C SER A 152 -2.76 46.26 18.21
N GLU A 153 -2.60 47.58 18.30
CA GLU A 153 -1.79 48.36 17.35
C GLU A 153 -0.31 48.03 17.49
N VAL A 154 0.18 48.02 18.74
CA VAL A 154 1.59 47.74 19.04
C VAL A 154 1.98 46.33 18.59
N ILE A 155 1.16 45.32 18.90
CA ILE A 155 1.44 43.93 18.52
C ILE A 155 1.30 43.76 17.01
N ASN A 156 0.31 44.39 16.37
CA ASN A 156 0.16 44.32 14.92
C ASN A 156 1.39 44.91 14.20
N ALA A 157 1.90 46.07 14.65
CA ALA A 157 3.12 46.67 14.11
C ALA A 157 4.33 45.73 14.27
N LEU A 158 4.50 45.15 15.46
CA LEU A 158 5.58 44.20 15.74
C LEU A 158 5.51 42.95 14.85
N ILE A 159 4.30 42.37 14.68
CA ILE A 159 4.11 41.22 13.79
C ILE A 159 4.46 41.58 12.36
N LEU A 160 4.02 42.76 11.88
CA LEU A 160 4.34 43.22 10.52
C LEU A 160 5.84 43.38 10.33
N ASP A 161 6.57 43.90 11.32
CA ASP A 161 8.02 44.02 11.25
C ASP A 161 8.69 42.64 11.23
N ILE A 162 8.29 41.70 12.11
CA ILE A 162 8.79 40.30 12.09
C ILE A 162 8.58 39.65 10.72
N VAL A 163 7.41 39.86 10.11
CA VAL A 163 7.10 39.33 8.78
C VAL A 163 7.96 40.01 7.70
N ARG A 164 8.13 41.34 7.75
CA ARG A 164 8.95 42.11 6.81
C ARG A 164 10.42 41.71 6.84
N PHE A 165 10.97 41.45 8.03
CA PHE A 165 12.33 40.94 8.18
C PHE A 165 12.49 39.47 7.78
N GLY A 166 11.40 38.79 7.40
CA GLY A 166 11.41 37.37 7.05
C GLY A 166 11.65 36.43 8.23
N LEU A 167 11.63 36.96 9.46
CA LEU A 167 11.94 36.20 10.67
C LEU A 167 10.89 35.10 10.92
N MET A 168 9.63 35.35 10.53
CA MET A 168 8.56 34.35 10.55
C MET A 168 8.87 33.15 9.64
N ASN A 169 9.32 33.41 8.40
CA ASN A 169 9.66 32.35 7.45
C ASN A 169 10.86 31.54 7.94
N LYS A 170 11.89 32.22 8.49
CA LYS A 170 13.03 31.56 9.12
C LYS A 170 12.57 30.63 10.25
N TRP A 171 11.73 31.13 11.15
CA TRP A 171 11.24 30.34 12.29
C TRP A 171 10.44 29.11 11.83
N ILE A 172 9.55 29.25 10.85
CA ILE A 172 8.81 28.12 10.27
C ILE A 172 9.78 27.06 9.70
N ASN A 173 10.77 27.49 8.93
CA ASN A 173 11.76 26.59 8.34
C ASN A 173 12.60 25.87 9.40
N ASP A 174 13.03 26.59 10.44
CA ASP A 174 13.82 26.01 11.54
C ASP A 174 13.01 24.94 12.29
N VAL A 175 11.74 25.22 12.61
CA VAL A 175 10.85 24.27 13.29
C VAL A 175 10.54 23.05 12.41
N GLU A 176 10.31 23.25 11.11
CA GLU A 176 10.09 22.16 10.17
C GLU A 176 11.34 21.28 10.02
N TYR A 177 12.53 21.91 9.97
CA TYR A 177 13.81 21.19 9.90
C TYR A 177 14.03 20.34 11.15
N GLU A 178 13.82 20.89 12.35
CA GLU A 178 13.95 20.13 13.59
C GLU A 178 12.96 18.95 13.67
N SER A 179 11.72 19.15 13.22
CA SER A 179 10.72 18.08 13.11
C SER A 179 11.21 16.98 12.18
N LYS A 180 11.64 17.33 10.96
CA LYS A 180 12.17 16.36 9.98
C LYS A 180 13.38 15.61 10.50
N LEU A 181 14.28 16.30 11.19
CA LEU A 181 15.47 15.68 11.79
C LEU A 181 15.09 14.65 12.84
N LYS A 182 14.16 14.97 13.75
CA LYS A 182 13.65 14.03 14.75
C LYS A 182 12.96 12.82 14.10
N ASN A 183 12.23 13.05 13.01
CA ASN A 183 11.50 11.99 12.31
C ASN A 183 12.47 11.05 11.56
N ASN A 184 13.46 11.60 10.86
CA ASN A 184 14.44 10.81 10.12
C ASN A 184 15.36 10.00 11.05
N LEU A 185 15.67 10.54 12.24
CA LEU A 185 16.43 9.80 13.25
C LEU A 185 15.60 8.67 13.90
N GLY A 186 14.27 8.75 13.86
CA GLY A 186 13.36 7.71 14.36
C GLY A 186 12.85 6.72 13.30
N ILE A 187 13.11 6.96 12.00
CA ILE A 187 12.57 6.20 10.89
C ILE A 187 13.72 5.78 9.97
N GLN A 188 14.50 4.81 10.44
CA GLN A 188 15.31 3.97 9.55
C GLN A 188 15.18 2.48 9.92
N ASP A 189 14.06 2.10 10.54
CA ASP A 189 13.59 0.73 10.42
C ASP A 189 13.00 0.61 9.02
N VAL A 190 13.83 0.17 8.08
CA VAL A 190 13.39 -0.29 6.76
C VAL A 190 12.27 -1.27 7.06
N VAL A 191 11.01 -0.86 6.82
CA VAL A 191 9.82 -1.66 7.08
C VAL A 191 9.92 -2.89 6.20
N SER A 192 10.59 -3.90 6.75
CA SER A 192 10.79 -5.18 6.14
C SER A 192 9.46 -5.87 6.35
N LYS A 193 8.60 -5.80 5.33
CA LYS A 193 7.32 -6.48 5.36
C LYS A 193 7.59 -7.95 5.69
N SER A 194 7.25 -8.36 6.91
CA SER A 194 7.40 -9.74 7.34
C SER A 194 6.50 -10.60 6.46
N LEU A 195 7.10 -11.45 5.62
CA LEU A 195 6.36 -12.39 4.77
C LEU A 195 5.45 -13.24 5.66
N THR A 196 4.15 -13.17 5.40
CA THR A 196 3.17 -13.96 6.16
C THR A 196 2.93 -15.28 5.44
N LEU A 197 2.50 -16.31 6.18
CA LEU A 197 2.12 -17.60 5.58
C LEU A 197 0.97 -17.44 4.56
N ASN A 198 0.17 -16.37 4.66
CA ASN A 198 -0.90 -16.06 3.73
C ASN A 198 -0.36 -15.75 2.32
N ASP A 199 0.78 -15.06 2.24
CA ASP A 199 1.44 -14.73 0.98
C ASP A 199 2.02 -15.97 0.26
N LEU A 200 2.20 -17.09 0.99
CA LEU A 200 2.81 -18.34 0.49
C LEU A 200 1.80 -19.49 0.29
N GLN A 201 0.49 -19.22 0.35
CA GLN A 201 -0.54 -20.27 0.24
C GLN A 201 -0.59 -20.97 -1.12
N LEU A 202 -0.41 -20.23 -2.21
CA LEU A 202 -0.51 -20.75 -3.58
C LEU A 202 0.46 -21.93 -3.86
N PRO A 203 1.76 -21.85 -3.48
CA PRO A 203 2.67 -22.99 -3.52
C PRO A 203 2.15 -24.23 -2.78
N PHE A 204 1.60 -24.07 -1.57
CA PHE A 204 1.07 -25.21 -0.80
C PHE A 204 -0.12 -25.87 -1.49
N PHE A 205 -1.07 -25.08 -1.99
CA PHE A 205 -2.21 -25.61 -2.75
C PHE A 205 -1.76 -26.35 -4.01
N THR A 206 -0.73 -25.84 -4.69
CA THR A 206 -0.21 -26.45 -5.92
C THR A 206 0.41 -27.82 -5.65
N VAL A 207 1.17 -27.95 -4.56
CA VAL A 207 1.76 -29.24 -4.13
C VAL A 207 0.67 -30.22 -3.71
N ILE A 208 -0.30 -29.79 -2.90
CA ILE A 208 -1.41 -30.66 -2.46
C ILE A 208 -2.22 -31.15 -3.66
N PHE A 209 -2.57 -30.25 -4.58
CA PHE A 209 -3.32 -30.60 -5.78
C PHE A 209 -2.54 -31.55 -6.70
N GLY A 210 -1.24 -31.27 -6.91
CA GLY A 210 -0.37 -32.16 -7.68
C GLY A 210 -0.24 -33.55 -7.07
N GLN A 211 -0.11 -33.63 -5.75
CA GLN A 211 -0.05 -34.91 -5.04
C GLN A 211 -1.38 -35.67 -5.10
N ALA A 212 -2.51 -34.97 -4.97
CA ALA A 212 -3.83 -35.57 -5.11
C ALA A 212 -4.04 -36.16 -6.52
N LEU A 213 -3.68 -35.43 -7.58
CA LEU A 213 -3.73 -35.94 -8.94
C LEU A 213 -2.84 -37.18 -9.14
N ALA A 214 -1.62 -37.16 -8.58
CA ALA A 214 -0.72 -38.31 -8.67
C ALA A 214 -1.31 -39.56 -7.97
N VAL A 215 -1.95 -39.38 -6.81
CA VAL A 215 -2.66 -40.46 -6.10
C VAL A 215 -3.84 -40.99 -6.92
N VAL A 216 -4.63 -40.12 -7.54
CA VAL A 216 -5.74 -40.52 -8.41
C VAL A 216 -5.24 -41.36 -9.59
N VAL A 217 -4.19 -40.91 -10.29
CA VAL A 217 -3.59 -41.66 -11.39
C VAL A 217 -3.08 -43.02 -10.91
N TYR A 218 -2.39 -43.08 -9.76
CA TYR A 218 -1.91 -44.32 -9.18
C TYR A 218 -3.05 -45.31 -8.87
N ILE A 219 -4.16 -44.81 -8.31
CA ILE A 219 -5.34 -45.62 -8.03
C ILE A 219 -5.95 -46.17 -9.33
N ILE A 220 -6.08 -45.33 -10.36
CA ILE A 220 -6.58 -45.76 -11.68
C ILE A 220 -5.68 -46.85 -12.28
N GLU A 221 -4.37 -46.64 -12.29
CA GLU A 221 -3.41 -47.64 -12.79
C GLU A 221 -3.49 -48.96 -12.01
N PHE A 222 -3.67 -48.87 -10.69
CA PHE A 222 -3.84 -50.04 -9.83
C PHE A 222 -5.08 -50.84 -10.23
N PHE A 223 -6.24 -50.19 -10.39
CA PHE A 223 -7.47 -50.87 -10.80
C PHE A 223 -7.39 -51.46 -12.21
N VAL A 224 -6.76 -50.76 -13.17
CA VAL A 224 -6.57 -51.26 -14.53
C VAL A 224 -5.68 -52.50 -14.54
N LYS A 225 -4.55 -52.48 -13.81
CA LYS A 225 -3.67 -53.66 -13.66
C LYS A 225 -4.34 -54.82 -12.95
N PHE A 226 -5.16 -54.53 -11.93
CA PHE A 226 -5.89 -55.57 -11.21
C PHE A 226 -6.90 -56.28 -12.12
N LYS A 227 -7.63 -55.53 -12.94
CA LYS A 227 -8.58 -56.08 -13.92
C LYS A 227 -7.89 -56.93 -15.00
N THR A 228 -6.77 -56.46 -15.55
CA THR A 228 -6.01 -57.23 -16.56
C THR A 228 -5.42 -58.53 -15.99
N LYS A 229 -4.98 -58.52 -14.72
CA LYS A 229 -4.46 -59.72 -14.05
C LYS A 229 -5.59 -60.73 -13.73
N ALA A 230 -6.78 -60.25 -13.38
CA ALA A 230 -7.96 -61.11 -13.20
C ALA A 230 -8.42 -61.75 -14.52
N GLU A 231 -8.37 -61.03 -15.65
CA GLU A 231 -8.70 -61.56 -16.97
C GLU A 231 -7.65 -62.56 -17.51
N HIS A 232 -6.36 -62.38 -17.19
CA HIS A 232 -5.33 -63.37 -17.54
C HIS A 232 -5.38 -64.64 -16.67
N GLY A 233 -5.77 -64.53 -15.39
CA GLY A 233 -5.93 -65.70 -14.51
C GLY A 233 -7.07 -66.64 -14.93
N ILE A 234 -8.10 -66.11 -15.59
CA ILE A 234 -9.24 -66.91 -16.10
C ILE A 234 -8.89 -67.62 -17.42
N LYS A 235 -7.98 -67.06 -18.24
CA LYS A 235 -7.57 -67.67 -19.53
C LYS A 235 -6.55 -68.81 -19.40
N THR A 236 -5.90 -68.96 -18.25
CA THR A 236 -4.94 -70.07 -17.98
C THR A 236 -5.58 -71.26 -17.27
N ALA A 237 -6.89 -71.22 -17.01
CA ALA A 237 -7.64 -72.26 -16.30
C ALA A 237 -8.59 -73.09 -17.19
N ASN A 238 -8.58 -72.87 -18.51
CA ASN A 238 -9.29 -73.67 -19.51
C ASN A 238 -8.30 -74.39 -20.43
#